data_AF-A0A0F7VQE8-F1
#
_entry.id   AF-A0A0F7VQE8-F1
#
_cell.length_a   1.000
_cell.length_b   1.000
_cell.length_c   1.000
_cell.angle_alpha   90.00
_cell.angle_beta   90.00
_cell.angle_gamma   90.00
#
_symmetry.space_group_name_H-M   'P 1'
#
loop_
_entity.id
_entity.type
_entity.pdbx_description
1 polymer ?
#
loop_
_entity_poly.entity_id
_entity_poly.type
_entity_poly.pdbx_seq_one_letter_code
_entity_poly.pdbx_strand_id
1 'polypeptide(L)'
;MPRPPERRRAGPACLLWAVLALPALTADRLGLNEPRAAWWPAAGVAVLAVAVGVSRRRPLTAFALTAALSLADAPALFTVAYGPALGVLALLLGLRAAGARPAAVCFASVAGAGTAKIALTGVDPAPEFLVMTGTLLFGCVFPWLCGRYWRQSRELAEAGWLRAARLEDEQRHAEERARLRERARIAQDMHDSLGHELSLIALRAGALQVAPGLADEHRAAAADLRSAAADATDRLHRIIGVLREDDEPVPLTPAGETVEQLVARAAESGLAVRWEPSGGHTALPSGGVAERLLHRVVREALTNAARHAPGAPVAVAVARHGPDVVVTVTNQRATEAGSRSSGGSGLLGLRAAVTAVGGVFEAGPHGEGFRVRARVPVRQARPAPREARPAAFPLTRARRRVALGLGAAAGAGAVLVGAAFGWYAYTETRSVLEPSAYAGLRPGAPAGEVARVLPEREVRDPPTDRAPAPPPAGTTCRYYRSSGELLVSVDHFRLCFDDKGRLAAKDVIPRVGPSGEGREELGEMSR
;
A
#
# COMPACT_ATOMS: atom_id res chain seq x y z
N MET A 1 -5.09 11.02 24.86
CA MET A 1 -4.05 10.05 25.24
C MET A 1 -2.82 10.80 25.79
N PRO A 2 -2.47 10.63 27.07
CA PRO A 2 -1.32 11.32 27.66
C PRO A 2 -0.01 10.70 27.14
N ARG A 3 0.94 11.54 26.73
CA ARG A 3 2.27 11.11 26.28
C ARG A 3 3.00 10.43 27.46
N PRO A 4 3.54 9.21 27.30
CA PRO A 4 4.26 8.56 28.39
C PRO A 4 5.54 9.33 28.76
N PRO A 5 5.98 9.28 30.03
CA PRO A 5 7.07 10.11 30.57
C PRO A 5 8.41 9.83 29.88
N GLU A 6 9.13 10.90 29.53
CA GLU A 6 10.41 10.87 28.79
C GLU A 6 11.52 10.03 29.46
N ARG A 7 11.43 9.75 30.77
CA ARG A 7 12.47 9.03 31.53
C ARG A 7 12.70 7.58 31.09
N ARG A 8 11.69 6.84 30.58
CA ARG A 8 11.88 5.46 30.07
C ARG A 8 12.60 5.39 28.72
N ARG A 9 12.81 6.54 28.05
CA ARG A 9 13.33 6.60 26.67
C ARG A 9 14.81 6.97 26.57
N ALA A 10 15.44 7.32 27.70
CA ALA A 10 16.87 7.68 27.77
C ALA A 10 17.79 6.45 27.69
N GLY A 11 17.42 5.32 28.33
CA GLY A 11 18.23 4.11 28.37
C GLY A 11 18.73 3.61 26.99
N PRO A 12 17.85 3.44 25.99
CA PRO A 12 18.28 3.01 24.65
C PRO A 12 19.17 4.03 23.92
N ALA A 13 19.02 5.33 24.22
CA ALA A 13 19.84 6.38 23.61
C ALA A 13 21.24 6.41 24.24
N CYS A 14 21.34 6.25 25.56
CA CYS A 14 22.61 6.14 26.27
C CYS A 14 23.37 4.88 25.84
N LEU A 15 22.69 3.74 25.69
CA LEU A 15 23.30 2.51 25.21
C LEU A 15 23.81 2.64 23.77
N LEU A 16 22.99 3.23 22.88
CA LEU A 16 23.42 3.51 21.51
C LEU A 16 24.66 4.42 21.46
N TRP A 17 24.67 5.50 22.26
CA TRP A 17 25.83 6.38 22.34
C TRP A 17 27.07 5.66 22.87
N ALA A 18 26.94 4.87 23.95
CA ALA A 18 28.08 4.14 24.52
C ALA A 18 28.70 3.17 23.50
N VAL A 19 27.88 2.47 22.72
CA VAL A 19 28.35 1.59 21.63
C VAL A 19 29.05 2.39 20.52
N LEU A 20 28.49 3.53 20.12
CA LEU A 20 29.06 4.36 19.05
C LEU A 20 30.31 5.15 19.48
N ALA A 21 30.48 5.42 20.77
CA ALA A 21 31.65 6.09 21.33
C ALA A 21 32.84 5.13 21.55
N LEU A 22 32.58 3.81 21.64
CA LEU A 22 33.61 2.82 21.93
C LEU A 22 34.78 2.85 20.92
N PRO A 23 34.56 2.87 19.58
CA PRO A 23 35.67 2.91 18.63
C PRO A 23 36.50 4.20 18.74
N ALA A 24 35.86 5.33 19.03
CA ALA A 24 36.56 6.61 19.22
C ALA A 24 37.45 6.62 20.48
N LEU A 25 37.09 5.86 21.52
CA LEU A 25 37.86 5.75 22.75
C LEU A 25 38.99 4.70 22.68
N THR A 26 38.86 3.71 21.79
CA THR A 26 39.82 2.60 21.69
C THR A 26 40.78 2.72 20.51
N ALA A 27 40.42 3.39 19.42
CA ALA A 27 41.24 3.47 18.21
C ALA A 27 42.64 4.05 18.48
N ASP A 28 42.73 5.14 19.25
CA ASP A 28 44.02 5.76 19.61
C ASP A 28 44.86 4.83 20.51
N ARG A 29 44.22 4.10 21.45
CA ARG A 29 44.90 3.16 22.36
C ARG A 29 45.42 1.91 21.64
N LEU A 30 44.79 1.55 20.53
CA LEU A 30 45.16 0.41 19.70
C LEU A 30 46.21 0.77 18.62
N GLY A 31 46.68 2.02 18.59
CA GLY A 31 47.64 2.49 17.59
C GLY A 31 47.08 2.54 16.16
N LEU A 32 45.74 2.60 16.02
CA LEU A 32 45.08 2.64 14.72
C LEU A 32 45.04 4.06 14.12
N ASN A 33 45.35 5.07 14.92
CA ASN A 33 45.44 6.47 14.52
C ASN A 33 46.81 7.03 14.90
N GLU A 34 47.23 8.10 14.21
CA GLU A 34 48.35 8.90 14.70
C GLU A 34 48.05 9.50 16.08
N PRO A 35 49.05 9.62 16.96
CA PRO A 35 48.86 10.14 18.31
C PRO A 35 48.36 11.59 18.26
N ARG A 36 47.14 11.81 18.76
CA ARG A 36 46.49 13.12 18.84
C ARG A 36 46.43 13.61 20.29
N ALA A 37 46.22 14.91 20.44
CA ALA A 37 45.98 15.50 21.76
C ALA A 37 44.68 14.94 22.37
N ALA A 38 44.69 14.62 23.66
CA ALA A 38 43.60 13.92 24.35
C ALA A 38 42.23 14.66 24.32
N TRP A 39 42.23 15.96 24.03
CA TRP A 39 40.99 16.74 23.88
C TRP A 39 40.20 16.37 22.61
N TRP A 40 40.86 15.87 21.57
CA TRP A 40 40.23 15.53 20.29
C TRP A 40 39.22 14.37 20.40
N PRO A 41 39.58 13.18 20.93
CA PRO A 41 38.62 12.10 21.11
C PRO A 41 37.51 12.46 22.12
N ALA A 42 37.81 13.26 23.15
CA ALA A 42 36.80 13.74 24.09
C ALA A 42 35.75 14.63 23.40
N ALA A 43 36.19 15.55 22.54
CA ALA A 43 35.30 16.39 21.73
C ALA A 43 34.45 15.55 20.77
N GLY A 44 35.04 14.55 20.09
CA GLY A 44 34.33 13.65 19.19
C GLY A 44 33.21 12.86 19.89
N VAL A 45 33.50 12.32 21.07
CA VAL A 45 32.50 11.59 21.89
C VAL A 45 31.36 12.50 22.35
N ALA A 46 31.65 13.77 22.68
CA ALA A 46 30.63 14.76 23.02
C ALA A 46 29.73 15.10 21.82
N VAL A 47 30.31 15.29 20.62
CA VAL A 47 29.53 15.51 19.38
C VAL A 47 28.63 14.32 19.06
N LEU A 48 29.12 13.08 19.24
CA LEU A 48 28.30 11.87 19.09
C LEU A 48 27.13 11.82 20.08
N ALA A 49 27.32 12.28 21.32
CA ALA A 49 26.23 12.36 22.30
C ALA A 49 25.11 13.29 21.81
N VAL A 50 25.48 14.47 21.29
CA VAL A 50 24.54 15.43 20.70
C VAL A 50 23.85 14.84 19.47
N ALA A 51 24.60 14.20 18.57
CA ALA A 51 24.04 13.57 17.37
C ALA A 51 23.01 12.49 17.74
N VAL A 52 23.34 11.59 18.67
CA VAL A 52 22.41 10.55 19.14
C VAL A 52 21.18 11.15 19.83
N GLY A 53 21.36 12.16 20.68
CA GLY A 53 20.26 12.85 21.37
C GLY A 53 19.27 13.50 20.41
N VAL A 54 19.78 14.13 19.35
CA VAL A 54 18.96 14.84 18.35
C VAL A 54 18.40 13.90 17.27
N SER A 55 18.99 12.72 17.08
CA SER A 55 18.65 11.75 16.01
C SER A 55 17.17 11.40 15.90
N ARG A 56 16.40 11.49 17.00
CA ARG A 56 14.96 11.19 17.00
C ARG A 56 14.10 12.33 16.46
N ARG A 57 14.48 13.58 16.75
CA ARG A 57 13.71 14.77 16.37
C ARG A 57 14.20 15.38 15.05
N ARG A 58 15.51 15.36 14.83
CA ARG A 58 16.16 15.89 13.62
C ARG A 58 17.24 14.90 13.15
N PRO A 59 16.86 13.82 12.44
CA PRO A 59 17.83 12.82 11.97
C PRO A 59 18.85 13.38 10.97
N LEU A 60 18.47 14.39 10.18
CA LEU A 60 19.37 15.07 9.24
C LEU A 60 20.51 15.79 9.97
N THR A 61 20.21 16.54 11.03
CA THR A 61 21.24 17.25 11.79
C THR A 61 22.15 16.26 12.51
N ALA A 62 21.60 15.14 13.00
CA ALA A 62 22.41 14.09 13.62
C ALA A 62 23.43 13.48 12.64
N PHE A 63 22.99 13.12 11.43
CA PHE A 63 23.90 12.63 10.39
C PHE A 63 24.92 13.70 9.98
N ALA A 64 24.48 14.95 9.76
CA ALA A 64 25.38 16.05 9.38
C ALA A 64 26.46 16.33 10.43
N LEU A 65 26.14 16.26 11.72
CA LEU A 65 27.12 16.41 12.81
C LEU A 65 28.18 15.31 12.77
N THR A 66 27.77 14.06 12.55
CA THR A 66 28.71 12.94 12.46
C THR A 66 29.53 12.97 11.17
N ALA A 67 28.94 13.38 10.04
CA ALA A 67 29.67 13.59 8.80
C ALA A 67 30.69 14.73 8.92
N ALA A 68 30.34 15.83 9.60
CA ALA A 68 31.26 16.93 9.89
C ALA A 68 32.40 16.47 10.81
N LEU A 69 32.11 15.66 11.83
CA LEU A 69 33.13 15.05 12.69
C LEU A 69 34.09 14.15 11.90
N SER A 70 33.55 13.28 11.04
CA SER A 70 34.36 12.44 10.15
C SER A 70 35.20 13.25 9.15
N LEU A 71 34.64 14.34 8.58
CA LEU A 71 35.36 15.26 7.70
C LEU A 71 36.41 16.09 8.44
N ALA A 72 36.22 16.41 9.72
CA ALA A 72 37.25 17.06 10.50
C ALA A 72 38.44 16.12 10.69
N ASP A 73 38.16 14.83 10.86
CA ASP A 73 39.16 13.80 11.17
C ASP A 73 39.96 13.33 9.93
N ALA A 74 39.29 13.06 8.81
CA ALA A 74 39.91 12.54 7.59
C ALA A 74 39.32 13.17 6.31
N PRO A 75 40.09 13.34 5.22
CA PRO A 75 39.58 13.90 3.95
C PRO A 75 38.55 12.98 3.30
N ALA A 76 38.82 11.67 3.25
CA ALA A 76 37.93 10.67 2.67
C ALA A 76 36.73 10.24 3.54
N LEU A 77 36.35 10.98 4.60
CA LEU A 77 35.25 10.65 5.54
C LEU A 77 35.42 9.32 6.33
N PHE A 78 36.38 8.48 5.98
CA PHE A 78 36.56 7.16 6.54
C PHE A 78 37.52 7.20 7.73
N THR A 79 37.03 6.78 8.89
CA THR A 79 37.85 6.60 10.09
C THR A 79 37.34 5.40 10.87
N VAL A 80 38.26 4.69 11.54
CA VAL A 80 37.88 3.60 12.44
C VAL A 80 37.06 4.12 13.63
N ALA A 81 37.35 5.35 14.08
CA ALA A 81 36.69 5.99 15.21
C ALA A 81 35.21 6.34 14.95
N TYR A 82 34.88 6.87 13.76
CA TYR A 82 33.56 7.47 13.50
C TYR A 82 32.78 6.78 12.36
N GLY A 83 33.41 5.93 11.56
CA GLY A 83 32.77 5.19 10.47
C GLY A 83 31.52 4.40 10.90
N PRO A 84 31.55 3.61 12.00
CA PRO A 84 30.37 2.91 12.50
C PRO A 84 29.21 3.86 12.86
N ALA A 85 29.52 5.01 13.49
CA ALA A 85 28.52 6.01 13.84
C ALA A 85 27.88 6.65 12.60
N LEU A 86 28.69 6.91 11.56
CA LEU A 86 28.24 7.44 10.28
C LEU A 86 27.18 6.52 9.64
N GLY A 87 27.45 5.21 9.59
CA GLY A 87 26.52 4.23 9.02
C GLY A 87 25.26 4.02 9.83
N VAL A 88 25.37 3.96 11.16
CA VAL A 88 24.19 3.84 12.04
C VAL A 88 23.30 5.07 11.95
N LEU A 89 23.87 6.28 11.92
CA LEU A 89 23.08 7.50 11.78
C LEU A 89 22.49 7.66 10.38
N ALA A 90 23.14 7.17 9.33
CA ALA A 90 22.57 7.08 8.00
C ALA A 90 21.37 6.11 7.95
N LEU A 91 21.47 4.95 8.61
CA LEU A 91 20.35 4.01 8.77
C LEU A 91 19.16 4.67 9.51
N LEU A 92 19.45 5.36 10.62
CA LEU A 92 18.42 6.08 11.40
C LEU A 92 17.80 7.23 10.59
N LEU A 93 18.58 7.89 9.74
CA LEU A 93 18.08 8.87 8.79
C LEU A 93 17.07 8.24 7.82
N GLY A 94 17.38 7.06 7.27
CA GLY A 94 16.48 6.30 6.41
C GLY A 94 15.19 5.91 7.14
N LEU A 95 15.30 5.44 8.38
CA LEU A 95 14.16 5.04 9.20
C LEU A 95 13.25 6.20 9.60
N ARG A 96 13.80 7.40 9.83
CA ARG A 96 13.05 8.51 10.47
C ARG A 96 12.71 9.69 9.57
N ALA A 97 13.42 9.91 8.46
CA ALA A 97 13.19 11.08 7.60
C ALA A 97 12.04 10.88 6.61
N ALA A 98 11.05 11.77 6.60
CA ALA A 98 9.89 11.69 5.71
C ALA A 98 10.28 11.70 4.21
N GLY A 99 11.20 12.59 3.82
CA GLY A 99 11.58 12.81 2.41
C GLY A 99 12.97 12.27 2.04
N ALA A 100 13.15 11.90 0.76
CA ALA A 100 14.45 11.51 0.21
C ALA A 100 15.31 12.71 -0.20
N ARG A 101 14.68 13.80 -0.68
CA ARG A 101 15.38 14.99 -1.19
C ARG A 101 16.35 15.62 -0.17
N PRO A 102 15.97 15.86 1.10
CA PRO A 102 16.88 16.45 2.07
C PRO A 102 18.10 15.56 2.37
N ALA A 103 17.90 14.23 2.38
CA ALA A 103 18.99 13.28 2.57
C ALA A 103 19.94 13.27 1.36
N ALA A 104 19.39 13.28 0.14
CA ALA A 104 20.19 13.35 -1.09
C ALA A 104 21.00 14.65 -1.17
N VAL A 105 20.40 15.80 -0.85
CA VAL A 105 21.10 17.09 -0.76
C VAL A 105 22.19 17.04 0.31
N CYS A 106 21.91 16.42 1.46
CA CYS A 106 22.91 16.25 2.52
C CYS A 106 24.09 15.38 2.05
N PHE A 107 23.86 14.22 1.44
CA PHE A 107 24.94 13.39 0.89
C PHE A 107 25.74 14.11 -0.20
N ALA A 108 25.07 14.85 -1.09
CA ALA A 108 25.74 15.66 -2.10
C ALA A 108 26.59 16.78 -1.48
N SER A 109 26.10 17.44 -0.43
CA SER A 109 26.86 18.48 0.28
C SER A 109 28.08 17.90 1.01
N VAL A 110 27.95 16.71 1.60
CA VAL A 110 29.06 15.99 2.25
C VAL A 110 30.10 15.55 1.21
N ALA A 111 29.67 15.05 0.05
CA ALA A 111 30.55 14.71 -1.06
C ALA A 111 31.29 15.93 -1.63
N GLY A 112 30.59 17.07 -1.76
CA GLY A 112 31.20 18.33 -2.19
C GLY A 112 32.22 18.86 -1.19
N ALA A 113 31.90 18.82 0.10
CA ALA A 113 32.82 19.22 1.17
C ALA A 113 34.06 18.32 1.25
N GLY A 114 33.89 17.00 1.12
CA GLY A 114 35.01 16.05 1.06
C GLY A 114 35.91 16.28 -0.15
N THR A 115 35.31 16.45 -1.34
CA THR A 115 36.02 16.82 -2.57
C THR A 115 36.84 18.09 -2.41
N ALA A 116 36.24 19.15 -1.85
CA ALA A 116 36.93 20.41 -1.59
C ALA A 116 38.07 20.22 -0.59
N LYS A 117 37.87 19.45 0.49
CA LYS A 117 38.92 19.17 1.46
C LYS A 117 40.10 18.43 0.82
N ILE A 118 39.85 17.36 0.05
CA ILE A 118 40.90 16.60 -0.66
C ILE A 118 41.72 17.55 -1.55
N ALA A 119 41.06 18.42 -2.32
CA ALA A 119 41.74 19.38 -3.19
C ALA A 119 42.56 20.42 -2.42
N LEU A 120 42.10 20.85 -1.24
CA LEU A 120 42.78 21.84 -0.40
C LEU A 120 43.95 21.26 0.40
N THR A 121 43.89 19.97 0.78
CA THR A 121 44.94 19.32 1.57
C THR A 121 46.13 18.85 0.74
N GLY A 122 46.04 18.87 -0.60
CA GLY A 122 47.15 18.52 -1.49
C GLY A 122 47.57 17.05 -1.48
N VAL A 123 46.73 16.18 -0.90
CA VAL A 123 46.90 14.72 -0.86
C VAL A 123 46.54 14.09 -2.21
N ASP A 124 47.04 12.88 -2.50
CA ASP A 124 46.68 12.16 -3.73
C ASP A 124 45.15 12.03 -3.87
N PRO A 125 44.56 12.67 -4.89
CA PRO A 125 43.12 12.62 -5.07
C PRO A 125 42.63 11.21 -5.36
N ALA A 126 43.40 10.37 -6.05
CA ALA A 126 42.89 9.07 -6.53
C ALA A 126 42.46 8.11 -5.40
N PRO A 127 43.32 7.76 -4.40
CA PRO A 127 42.92 6.89 -3.29
C PRO A 127 41.88 7.55 -2.38
N GLU A 128 42.01 8.85 -2.10
CA GLU A 128 41.08 9.57 -1.23
C GLU A 128 39.67 9.64 -1.85
N PHE A 129 39.55 9.94 -3.16
CA PHE A 129 38.26 9.90 -3.85
C PHE A 129 37.67 8.50 -3.85
N LEU A 130 38.50 7.46 -4.00
CA LEU A 130 38.04 6.07 -3.98
C LEU A 130 37.46 5.69 -2.61
N VAL A 131 38.19 5.98 -1.53
CA VAL A 131 37.75 5.71 -0.16
C VAL A 131 36.53 6.55 0.19
N MET A 132 36.49 7.82 -0.20
CA MET A 132 35.35 8.70 0.00
C MET A 132 34.10 8.18 -0.72
N THR A 133 34.25 7.78 -1.99
CA THR A 133 33.15 7.25 -2.81
C THR A 133 32.64 5.94 -2.23
N GLY A 134 33.54 5.04 -1.82
CA GLY A 134 33.18 3.80 -1.13
C GLY A 134 32.44 4.05 0.18
N THR A 135 32.93 4.99 1.00
CA THR A 135 32.33 5.33 2.30
C THR A 135 30.96 5.99 2.14
N LEU A 136 30.79 6.86 1.16
CA LEU A 136 29.48 7.46 0.86
C LEU A 136 28.50 6.41 0.35
N LEU A 137 28.89 5.56 -0.61
CA LEU A 137 27.98 4.58 -1.20
C LEU A 137 27.62 3.47 -0.20
N PHE A 138 28.62 2.81 0.38
CA PHE A 138 28.43 1.65 1.25
C PHE A 138 28.26 2.02 2.72
N GLY A 139 28.96 3.04 3.20
CA GLY A 139 28.89 3.49 4.58
C GLY A 139 27.69 4.39 4.86
N CYS A 140 27.17 5.13 3.88
CA CYS A 140 26.08 6.08 4.10
C CYS A 140 24.80 5.75 3.31
N VAL A 141 24.90 5.73 1.98
CA VAL A 141 23.74 5.60 1.09
C VAL A 141 23.09 4.24 1.27
N PHE A 142 23.86 3.15 1.31
CA PHE A 142 23.31 1.81 1.47
C PHE A 142 22.56 1.62 2.81
N PRO A 143 23.14 1.94 3.99
CA PRO A 143 22.41 1.92 5.26
C PRO A 143 21.16 2.81 5.25
N TRP A 144 21.25 4.01 4.67
CA TRP A 144 20.10 4.90 4.52
C TRP A 144 18.98 4.28 3.67
N LEU A 145 19.32 3.65 2.55
CA LEU A 145 18.39 2.93 1.69
C LEU A 145 17.75 1.75 2.42
N CYS A 146 18.52 0.96 3.16
CA CYS A 146 18.00 -0.12 4.02
C CYS A 146 17.00 0.41 5.04
N GLY A 147 17.33 1.51 5.72
CA GLY A 147 16.43 2.15 6.69
C GLY A 147 15.11 2.61 6.06
N ARG A 148 15.18 3.20 4.86
CA ARG A 148 14.00 3.58 4.08
C ARG A 148 13.16 2.37 3.66
N TYR A 149 13.81 1.32 3.18
CA TYR A 149 13.14 0.09 2.77
C TYR A 149 12.42 -0.57 3.95
N TRP A 150 13.05 -0.60 5.13
CA TRP A 150 12.42 -1.13 6.35
C TRP A 150 11.22 -0.31 6.78
N ARG A 151 11.32 1.04 6.80
CA ARG A 151 10.16 1.89 7.10
C ARG A 151 9.02 1.60 6.14
N GLN A 152 9.29 1.66 4.84
CA GLN A 152 8.28 1.43 3.81
C GLN A 152 7.67 0.03 3.93
N SER A 153 8.48 -1.00 4.19
CA SER A 153 8.01 -2.37 4.36
C SER A 153 7.08 -2.53 5.56
N ARG A 154 7.35 -1.83 6.67
CA ARG A 154 6.49 -1.80 7.87
C ARG A 154 5.17 -1.10 7.61
N GLU A 155 5.20 0.08 6.99
CA GLU A 155 3.98 0.83 6.62
C GLU A 155 3.10 0.00 5.68
N LEU A 156 3.69 -0.67 4.68
CA LEU A 156 2.98 -1.57 3.77
C LEU A 156 2.43 -2.82 4.48
N ALA A 157 3.14 -3.35 5.48
CA ALA A 157 2.66 -4.49 6.25
C ALA A 157 1.45 -4.08 7.11
N GLU A 158 1.52 -2.97 7.83
CA GLU A 158 0.43 -2.44 8.65
C GLU A 158 -0.82 -2.14 7.80
N ALA A 159 -0.64 -1.49 6.65
CA ALA A 159 -1.73 -1.27 5.70
C ALA A 159 -2.33 -2.57 5.15
N GLY A 160 -1.49 -3.59 4.93
CA GLY A 160 -1.91 -4.93 4.52
C GLY A 160 -2.80 -5.62 5.56
N TRP A 161 -2.39 -5.59 6.83
CA TRP A 161 -3.16 -6.16 7.94
C TRP A 161 -4.51 -5.47 8.12
N LEU A 162 -4.55 -4.14 8.07
CA LEU A 162 -5.80 -3.37 8.15
C LEU A 162 -6.75 -3.70 6.98
N ARG A 163 -6.22 -3.93 5.78
CA ARG A 163 -7.04 -4.31 4.62
C ARG A 163 -7.55 -5.75 4.74
N ALA A 164 -6.73 -6.68 5.21
CA ALA A 164 -7.14 -8.07 5.44
C ALA A 164 -8.28 -8.15 6.46
N ALA A 165 -8.15 -7.48 7.60
CA ALA A 165 -9.20 -7.42 8.62
C ALA A 165 -10.54 -6.89 8.06
N ARG A 166 -10.50 -5.84 7.24
CA ARG A 166 -11.72 -5.32 6.58
C ARG A 166 -12.36 -6.32 5.63
N LEU A 167 -11.55 -7.07 4.87
CA LEU A 167 -12.07 -8.07 3.94
C LEU A 167 -12.70 -9.25 4.69
N GLU A 168 -12.15 -9.65 5.83
CA GLU A 168 -12.74 -10.68 6.69
C GLU A 168 -14.11 -10.24 7.23
N ASP A 169 -14.23 -9.00 7.70
CA ASP A 169 -15.51 -8.46 8.17
C ASP A 169 -16.54 -8.34 7.02
N GLU A 170 -16.12 -7.86 5.85
CA GLU A 170 -16.96 -7.80 4.64
C GLU A 170 -17.47 -9.20 4.24
N GLN A 171 -16.62 -10.23 4.32
CA GLN A 171 -17.01 -11.62 4.03
C GLN A 171 -18.02 -12.15 5.04
N ARG A 172 -17.80 -11.94 6.35
CA ARG A 172 -18.75 -12.36 7.40
C ARG A 172 -20.13 -11.78 7.18
N HIS A 173 -20.21 -10.48 6.91
CA HIS A 173 -21.49 -9.83 6.61
C HIS A 173 -22.13 -10.32 5.30
N ALA A 174 -21.32 -10.63 4.28
CA ALA A 174 -21.84 -11.21 3.05
C ALA A 174 -22.43 -12.62 3.27
N GLU A 175 -21.77 -13.45 4.08
CA GLU A 175 -22.25 -14.79 4.46
C GLU A 175 -23.53 -14.72 5.29
N GLU A 176 -23.60 -13.84 6.29
CA GLU A 176 -24.80 -13.61 7.10
C GLU A 176 -25.98 -13.19 6.22
N ARG A 177 -25.77 -12.22 5.32
CA ARG A 177 -26.80 -11.77 4.38
C ARG A 177 -27.22 -12.88 3.41
N ALA A 178 -26.28 -13.71 2.93
CA ALA A 178 -26.61 -14.85 2.08
C ALA A 178 -27.47 -15.88 2.82
N ARG A 179 -27.13 -16.18 4.09
CA ARG A 179 -27.93 -17.08 4.95
C ARG A 179 -29.34 -16.53 5.20
N LEU A 180 -29.48 -15.23 5.48
CA LEU A 180 -30.79 -14.60 5.68
C LEU A 180 -31.63 -14.62 4.39
N ARG A 181 -31.03 -14.31 3.24
CA ARG A 181 -31.71 -14.39 1.93
C ARG A 181 -32.18 -15.80 1.62
N GLU A 182 -31.36 -16.80 1.91
CA GLU A 182 -31.72 -18.19 1.69
C GLU A 182 -32.88 -18.63 2.59
N ARG A 183 -32.86 -18.24 3.88
CA ARG A 183 -33.99 -18.49 4.79
C ARG A 183 -35.28 -17.82 4.31
N ALA A 184 -35.19 -16.57 3.85
CA ALA A 184 -36.33 -15.85 3.30
C ALA A 184 -36.87 -16.51 2.01
N ARG A 185 -35.98 -17.00 1.15
CA ARG A 185 -36.33 -17.76 -0.06
C ARG A 185 -37.07 -19.05 0.30
N ILE A 186 -36.53 -19.85 1.23
CA ILE A 186 -37.18 -21.07 1.70
C ILE A 186 -38.57 -20.77 2.28
N ALA A 187 -38.69 -19.73 3.12
CA ALA A 187 -39.98 -19.34 3.68
C ALA A 187 -41.00 -18.93 2.61
N GLN A 188 -40.56 -18.23 1.56
CA GLN A 188 -41.41 -17.86 0.43
C GLN A 188 -41.82 -19.08 -0.41
N ASP A 189 -40.89 -19.98 -0.74
CA ASP A 189 -41.18 -21.20 -1.50
C ASP A 189 -42.14 -22.12 -0.72
N MET A 190 -41.96 -22.23 0.60
CA MET A 190 -42.89 -22.94 1.50
C MET A 190 -44.28 -22.27 1.51
N HIS A 191 -44.34 -20.93 1.53
CA HIS A 191 -45.62 -20.21 1.50
C HIS A 191 -46.39 -20.46 0.19
N ASP A 192 -45.70 -20.39 -0.95
CA ASP A 192 -46.34 -20.49 -2.25
C ASP A 192 -46.80 -21.93 -2.53
N SER A 193 -46.00 -22.94 -2.16
CA SER A 193 -46.36 -24.36 -2.32
C SER A 193 -47.44 -24.83 -1.33
N LEU A 194 -47.18 -24.71 -0.02
CA LEU A 194 -48.11 -25.19 1.01
C LEU A 194 -49.39 -24.37 1.06
N GLY A 195 -49.29 -23.05 0.85
CA GLY A 195 -50.45 -22.16 0.80
C GLY A 195 -51.37 -22.51 -0.36
N HIS A 196 -50.82 -22.82 -1.53
CA HIS A 196 -51.60 -23.26 -2.70
C HIS A 196 -52.27 -24.62 -2.48
N GLU A 197 -51.53 -25.62 -1.98
CA GLU A 197 -52.07 -26.95 -1.70
C GLU A 197 -53.21 -26.91 -0.66
N LEU A 198 -53.02 -26.20 0.45
CA LEU A 198 -54.05 -26.03 1.48
C LEU A 198 -55.28 -25.28 0.96
N SER A 199 -55.08 -24.26 0.12
CA SER A 199 -56.18 -23.53 -0.52
C SER A 199 -56.98 -24.42 -1.47
N LEU A 200 -56.31 -25.30 -2.23
CA LEU A 200 -56.96 -26.26 -3.11
C LEU A 200 -57.73 -27.33 -2.32
N ILE A 201 -57.19 -27.80 -1.20
CA ILE A 201 -57.88 -28.72 -0.28
C ILE A 201 -59.15 -28.06 0.27
N ALA A 202 -59.05 -26.80 0.74
CA ALA A 202 -60.19 -26.04 1.23
C ALA A 202 -61.27 -25.84 0.15
N LEU A 203 -60.85 -25.58 -1.10
CA LEU A 203 -61.75 -25.44 -2.25
C LEU A 203 -62.47 -26.76 -2.58
N ARG A 204 -61.73 -27.89 -2.63
CA ARG A 204 -62.31 -29.22 -2.87
C ARG A 204 -63.26 -29.65 -1.76
N ALA A 205 -62.89 -29.42 -0.50
CA ALA A 205 -63.75 -29.68 0.65
C ALA A 205 -65.04 -28.83 0.60
N GLY A 206 -64.93 -27.55 0.19
CA GLY A 206 -66.08 -26.69 -0.04
C GLY A 206 -66.99 -27.18 -1.18
N ALA A 207 -66.43 -27.72 -2.26
CA ALA A 207 -67.22 -28.31 -3.36
C ALA A 207 -67.97 -29.58 -2.91
N LEU A 208 -67.32 -30.45 -2.13
CA LEU A 208 -67.95 -31.64 -1.52
C LEU A 208 -69.10 -31.27 -0.57
N GLN A 209 -68.96 -30.19 0.20
CA GLN A 209 -69.98 -29.71 1.12
C GLN A 209 -71.29 -29.29 0.42
N VAL A 210 -71.21 -28.83 -0.85
CA VAL A 210 -72.36 -28.33 -1.63
C VAL A 210 -72.88 -29.38 -2.62
N ALA A 211 -72.25 -30.56 -2.70
CA ALA A 211 -72.65 -31.62 -3.63
C ALA A 211 -74.04 -32.21 -3.27
N PRO A 212 -74.97 -32.32 -4.23
CA PRO A 212 -76.30 -32.88 -3.99
C PRO A 212 -76.24 -34.40 -3.76
N GLY A 213 -77.06 -34.91 -2.84
CA GLY A 213 -77.15 -36.36 -2.54
C GLY A 213 -76.16 -36.88 -1.50
N LEU A 214 -75.33 -36.01 -0.90
CA LEU A 214 -74.46 -36.38 0.23
C LEU A 214 -75.26 -36.47 1.54
N ALA A 215 -75.05 -37.54 2.31
CA ALA A 215 -75.58 -37.69 3.67
C ALA A 215 -75.05 -36.56 4.59
N ASP A 216 -75.87 -36.15 5.57
CA ASP A 216 -75.54 -35.02 6.45
C ASP A 216 -74.25 -35.23 7.25
N GLU A 217 -73.95 -36.48 7.62
CA GLU A 217 -72.68 -36.86 8.30
C GLU A 217 -71.44 -36.58 7.43
N HIS A 218 -71.50 -36.86 6.12
CA HIS A 218 -70.40 -36.59 5.18
C HIS A 218 -70.29 -35.10 4.85
N ARG A 219 -71.41 -34.37 4.87
CA ARG A 219 -71.43 -32.91 4.70
C ARG A 219 -70.77 -32.21 5.88
N ALA A 220 -70.99 -32.69 7.11
CA ALA A 220 -70.32 -32.20 8.31
C ALA A 220 -68.81 -32.46 8.25
N ALA A 221 -68.38 -33.68 7.88
CA ALA A 221 -66.97 -34.00 7.71
C ALA A 221 -66.26 -33.13 6.64
N ALA A 222 -66.93 -32.79 5.54
CA ALA A 222 -66.41 -31.87 4.52
C ALA A 222 -66.27 -30.42 5.04
N ALA A 223 -67.20 -29.97 5.90
CA ALA A 223 -67.11 -28.67 6.57
C ALA A 223 -65.91 -28.62 7.54
N ASP A 224 -65.70 -29.68 8.31
CA ASP A 224 -64.57 -29.81 9.23
C ASP A 224 -63.23 -29.81 8.48
N LEU A 225 -63.12 -30.54 7.37
CA LEU A 225 -61.94 -30.53 6.50
C LEU A 225 -61.64 -29.13 5.94
N ARG A 226 -62.66 -28.39 5.52
CA ARG A 226 -62.52 -27.02 5.03
C ARG A 226 -62.04 -26.08 6.13
N SER A 227 -62.60 -26.19 7.34
CA SER A 227 -62.19 -25.38 8.50
C SER A 227 -60.76 -25.69 8.91
N ALA A 228 -60.39 -26.97 8.97
CA ALA A 228 -59.04 -27.40 9.32
C ALA A 228 -57.99 -26.90 8.31
N ALA A 229 -58.32 -26.92 7.00
CA ALA A 229 -57.44 -26.37 5.98
C ALA A 229 -57.27 -24.84 6.10
N ALA A 230 -58.35 -24.10 6.39
CA ALA A 230 -58.31 -22.66 6.61
C ALA A 230 -57.48 -22.28 7.86
N ASP A 231 -57.65 -23.01 8.96
CA ASP A 231 -56.88 -22.81 10.19
C ASP A 231 -55.39 -23.14 10.00
N ALA A 232 -55.07 -24.18 9.23
CA ALA A 232 -53.70 -24.53 8.87
C ALA A 232 -53.02 -23.42 8.06
N THR A 233 -53.75 -22.82 7.11
CA THR A 233 -53.28 -21.67 6.34
C THR A 233 -53.03 -20.44 7.22
N ASP A 234 -53.92 -20.13 8.17
CA ASP A 234 -53.73 -18.99 9.08
C ASP A 234 -52.53 -19.19 10.03
N ARG A 235 -52.33 -20.41 10.55
CA ARG A 235 -51.14 -20.75 11.36
C ARG A 235 -49.84 -20.62 10.56
N LEU A 236 -49.83 -21.07 9.30
CA LEU A 236 -48.68 -20.92 8.41
C LEU A 236 -48.35 -19.43 8.19
N HIS A 237 -49.36 -18.59 7.94
CA HIS A 237 -49.17 -17.14 7.80
C HIS A 237 -48.60 -16.50 9.06
N ARG A 238 -49.04 -16.94 10.24
CA ARG A 238 -48.56 -16.40 11.52
C ARG A 238 -47.09 -16.75 11.79
N ILE A 239 -46.70 -18.00 11.53
CA ILE A 239 -45.31 -18.46 11.69
C ILE A 239 -44.36 -17.71 10.74
N ILE A 240 -44.79 -17.49 9.49
CA ILE A 240 -44.00 -16.75 8.50
C ILE A 240 -44.00 -15.24 8.78
N GLY A 241 -45.08 -14.69 9.35
CA GLY A 241 -45.16 -13.29 9.79
C GLY A 241 -44.11 -12.95 10.84
N VAL A 242 -43.90 -13.83 11.82
CA VAL A 242 -42.86 -13.68 12.87
C VAL A 242 -41.44 -13.76 12.29
N LEU A 243 -41.23 -14.51 11.20
CA LEU A 243 -39.93 -14.58 10.51
C LEU A 243 -39.66 -13.38 9.59
N ARG A 244 -40.64 -12.50 9.37
CA ARG A 244 -40.56 -11.32 8.48
C ARG A 244 -40.42 -9.99 9.19
N GLU A 245 -40.62 -9.92 10.51
CA GLU A 245 -40.65 -8.64 11.24
C GLU A 245 -39.26 -8.03 11.51
N ASP A 246 -38.16 -8.77 11.32
CA ASP A 246 -36.84 -8.28 11.74
C ASP A 246 -35.89 -7.76 10.65
N ASP A 247 -36.17 -7.82 9.34
CA ASP A 247 -35.26 -7.18 8.36
C ASP A 247 -35.86 -6.97 6.96
N GLU A 248 -35.87 -5.68 6.55
CA GLU A 248 -35.91 -5.16 5.16
C GLU A 248 -37.18 -5.28 4.26
N PRO A 249 -37.36 -4.31 3.32
CA PRO A 249 -38.59 -4.15 2.53
C PRO A 249 -38.83 -5.28 1.53
N VAL A 250 -40.10 -5.64 1.40
CA VAL A 250 -40.68 -6.71 0.58
C VAL A 250 -39.98 -6.91 -0.78
N PRO A 251 -39.50 -8.12 -1.11
CA PRO A 251 -38.92 -8.43 -2.42
C PRO A 251 -39.95 -8.25 -3.54
N LEU A 252 -39.61 -7.44 -4.55
CA LEU A 252 -40.41 -7.28 -5.77
C LEU A 252 -40.01 -8.34 -6.80
N THR A 253 -40.44 -9.59 -6.60
CA THR A 253 -40.25 -10.71 -7.54
C THR A 253 -41.30 -10.63 -8.69
N PRO A 254 -40.97 -10.97 -9.96
CA PRO A 254 -41.66 -10.44 -11.14
C PRO A 254 -42.86 -11.30 -11.57
N ALA A 255 -43.96 -10.64 -11.95
CA ALA A 255 -44.84 -11.13 -13.00
C ALA A 255 -44.47 -10.36 -14.27
N GLY A 256 -44.15 -11.04 -15.37
CA GLY A 256 -43.84 -10.43 -16.67
C GLY A 256 -45.08 -9.92 -17.41
N GLU A 257 -46.15 -9.60 -16.67
CA GLU A 257 -47.44 -9.17 -17.17
C GLU A 257 -47.62 -7.67 -16.94
N THR A 258 -48.07 -6.93 -17.96
CA THR A 258 -48.31 -5.49 -17.85
C THR A 258 -49.65 -5.20 -17.17
N VAL A 259 -49.83 -3.98 -16.68
CA VAL A 259 -51.09 -3.54 -16.05
C VAL A 259 -52.27 -3.64 -17.03
N GLU A 260 -52.03 -3.35 -18.30
CA GLU A 260 -53.02 -3.45 -19.37
C GLU A 260 -53.45 -4.91 -19.59
N GLN A 261 -52.49 -5.85 -19.58
CA GLN A 261 -52.77 -7.28 -19.71
C GLN A 261 -53.57 -7.80 -18.50
N LEU A 262 -53.25 -7.32 -17.30
CA LEU A 262 -53.99 -7.66 -16.08
C LEU A 262 -55.45 -7.17 -16.13
N VAL A 263 -55.68 -5.95 -16.64
CA VAL A 263 -57.04 -5.39 -16.80
C VAL A 263 -57.83 -6.13 -17.88
N ALA A 264 -57.19 -6.48 -19.00
CA ALA A 264 -57.80 -7.27 -20.06
C ALA A 264 -58.24 -8.65 -19.55
N ARG A 265 -57.39 -9.35 -18.78
CA ARG A 265 -57.73 -10.64 -18.18
C ARG A 265 -58.87 -10.53 -17.17
N ALA A 266 -58.92 -9.46 -16.39
CA ALA A 266 -60.02 -9.23 -15.45
C ALA A 266 -61.35 -9.03 -16.20
N ALA A 267 -61.35 -8.35 -17.35
CA ALA A 267 -62.52 -8.22 -18.22
C ALA A 267 -62.96 -9.58 -18.81
N GLU A 268 -62.01 -10.38 -19.31
CA GLU A 268 -62.27 -11.74 -19.82
C GLU A 268 -62.85 -12.66 -18.74
N SER A 269 -62.50 -12.43 -17.48
CA SER A 269 -63.00 -13.18 -16.32
C SER A 269 -64.39 -12.71 -15.85
N GLY A 270 -65.05 -11.81 -16.60
CA GLY A 270 -66.42 -11.35 -16.34
C GLY A 270 -66.54 -10.12 -15.44
N LEU A 271 -65.42 -9.49 -15.04
CA LEU A 271 -65.49 -8.22 -14.31
C LEU A 271 -65.83 -7.08 -15.27
N ALA A 272 -66.81 -6.24 -14.93
CA ALA A 272 -67.18 -5.07 -15.73
C ALA A 272 -66.14 -3.94 -15.63
N VAL A 273 -64.91 -4.17 -16.12
CA VAL A 273 -63.79 -3.24 -16.03
C VAL A 273 -63.54 -2.50 -17.35
N ARG A 274 -63.34 -1.18 -17.27
CA ARG A 274 -62.99 -0.30 -18.38
C ARG A 274 -61.60 0.30 -18.16
N TRP A 275 -60.77 0.25 -19.19
CA TRP A 275 -59.51 0.98 -19.24
C TRP A 275 -59.73 2.40 -19.75
N GLU A 276 -59.34 3.41 -18.97
CA GLU A 276 -59.47 4.83 -19.33
C GLU A 276 -58.08 5.46 -19.49
N PRO A 277 -57.55 5.54 -20.72
CA PRO A 277 -56.26 6.18 -20.97
C PRO A 277 -56.42 7.70 -20.87
N SER A 278 -55.93 8.30 -19.79
CA SER A 278 -55.83 9.76 -19.68
C SER A 278 -54.55 10.25 -20.36
N GLY A 279 -54.69 10.81 -21.56
CA GLY A 279 -53.64 11.59 -22.23
C GLY A 279 -52.48 10.76 -22.81
N GLY A 280 -52.64 10.32 -24.06
CA GLY A 280 -51.59 9.63 -24.83
C GLY A 280 -51.24 8.24 -24.31
N HIS A 281 -50.78 7.35 -25.20
CA HIS A 281 -50.33 6.00 -24.82
C HIS A 281 -49.11 6.11 -23.91
N THR A 282 -49.35 6.23 -22.60
CA THR A 282 -48.27 6.22 -21.60
C THR A 282 -47.90 4.77 -21.33
N ALA A 283 -46.98 4.22 -22.13
CA ALA A 283 -46.36 2.95 -21.80
C ALA A 283 -45.68 3.06 -20.41
N LEU A 284 -46.05 2.18 -19.49
CA LEU A 284 -45.37 2.06 -18.21
C LEU A 284 -43.88 1.72 -18.46
N PRO A 285 -42.94 2.31 -17.71
CA PRO A 285 -41.53 1.97 -17.84
C PRO A 285 -41.32 0.50 -17.44
N SER A 286 -40.90 -0.32 -18.40
CA SER A 286 -40.80 -1.76 -18.27
C SER A 286 -39.62 -2.21 -17.38
N GLY A 287 -39.86 -3.18 -16.51
CA GLY A 287 -38.89 -3.86 -15.64
C GLY A 287 -38.54 -3.14 -14.34
N GLY A 288 -39.19 -2.01 -14.02
CA GLY A 288 -38.86 -1.17 -12.85
C GLY A 288 -39.55 -1.55 -11.54
N VAL A 289 -38.99 -1.12 -10.40
CA VAL A 289 -39.62 -1.22 -9.06
C VAL A 289 -41.00 -0.56 -9.06
N ALA A 290 -41.13 0.59 -9.73
CA ALA A 290 -42.38 1.34 -9.83
C ALA A 290 -43.48 0.57 -10.57
N GLU A 291 -43.16 -0.07 -11.70
CA GLU A 291 -44.12 -0.86 -12.48
C GLU A 291 -44.64 -2.05 -11.67
N ARG A 292 -43.75 -2.81 -11.00
CA ARG A 292 -44.15 -3.94 -10.17
C ARG A 292 -45.07 -3.53 -9.02
N LEU A 293 -44.79 -2.39 -8.41
CA LEU A 293 -45.60 -1.86 -7.33
C LEU A 293 -46.98 -1.40 -7.83
N LEU A 294 -47.05 -0.70 -8.96
CA LEU A 294 -48.30 -0.27 -9.58
C LEU A 294 -49.15 -1.46 -10.06
N HIS A 295 -48.52 -2.48 -10.64
CA HIS A 295 -49.19 -3.73 -11.01
C HIS A 295 -49.86 -4.39 -9.80
N ARG A 296 -49.15 -4.46 -8.67
CA ARG A 296 -49.73 -5.02 -7.43
C ARG A 296 -50.89 -4.17 -6.90
N VAL A 297 -50.81 -2.84 -6.97
CA VAL A 297 -51.90 -1.94 -6.59
C VAL A 297 -53.14 -2.21 -7.43
N VAL A 298 -53.00 -2.31 -8.77
CA VAL A 298 -54.13 -2.60 -9.66
C VAL A 298 -54.72 -3.97 -9.38
N ARG A 299 -53.88 -5.00 -9.23
CA ARG A 299 -54.33 -6.37 -8.93
C ARG A 299 -55.18 -6.42 -7.67
N GLU A 300 -54.65 -5.88 -6.57
CA GLU A 300 -55.35 -5.85 -5.29
C GLU A 300 -56.65 -5.05 -5.37
N ALA A 301 -56.65 -3.91 -6.09
CA ALA A 301 -57.84 -3.09 -6.27
C ALA A 301 -58.93 -3.81 -7.09
N LEU A 302 -58.55 -4.54 -8.16
CA LEU A 302 -59.48 -5.34 -8.95
C LEU A 302 -60.02 -6.54 -8.15
N THR A 303 -59.17 -7.21 -7.37
CA THR A 303 -59.61 -8.28 -6.46
C THR A 303 -60.58 -7.76 -5.41
N ASN A 304 -60.33 -6.57 -4.85
CA ASN A 304 -61.23 -5.94 -3.89
C ASN A 304 -62.55 -5.50 -4.55
N ALA A 305 -62.52 -4.96 -5.77
CA ALA A 305 -63.74 -4.63 -6.50
C ALA A 305 -64.58 -5.88 -6.79
N ALA A 306 -63.97 -6.97 -7.27
CA ALA A 306 -64.66 -8.23 -7.51
C ALA A 306 -65.26 -8.84 -6.23
N ARG A 307 -64.59 -8.67 -5.08
CA ARG A 307 -65.04 -9.19 -3.79
C ARG A 307 -66.12 -8.33 -3.12
N HIS A 308 -65.98 -7.00 -3.17
CA HIS A 308 -66.76 -6.06 -2.37
C HIS A 308 -67.80 -5.27 -3.17
N ALA A 309 -67.69 -5.22 -4.50
CA ALA A 309 -68.62 -4.56 -5.39
C ALA A 309 -68.95 -5.42 -6.63
N PRO A 310 -69.49 -6.65 -6.44
CA PRO A 310 -69.86 -7.51 -7.54
C PRO A 310 -70.89 -6.83 -8.47
N GLY A 311 -70.70 -7.02 -9.77
CA GLY A 311 -71.50 -6.42 -10.85
C GLY A 311 -71.28 -4.92 -11.10
N ALA A 312 -70.55 -4.21 -10.22
CA ALA A 312 -70.32 -2.78 -10.37
C ALA A 312 -69.27 -2.50 -11.47
N PRO A 313 -69.47 -1.47 -12.32
CA PRO A 313 -68.46 -1.06 -13.28
C PRO A 313 -67.21 -0.53 -12.55
N VAL A 314 -66.04 -0.98 -13.01
CA VAL A 314 -64.72 -0.58 -12.51
C VAL A 314 -63.99 0.20 -13.60
N ALA A 315 -63.46 1.38 -13.29
CA ALA A 315 -62.61 2.15 -14.19
C ALA A 315 -61.17 2.14 -13.69
N VAL A 316 -60.23 1.85 -14.58
CA VAL A 316 -58.79 1.91 -14.32
C VAL A 316 -58.17 2.98 -15.21
N ALA A 317 -57.61 4.01 -14.58
CA ALA A 317 -56.94 5.11 -15.26
C ALA A 317 -55.46 5.18 -14.87
N VAL A 318 -54.59 5.33 -15.86
CA VAL A 318 -53.14 5.49 -15.67
C VAL A 318 -52.71 6.79 -16.35
N ALA A 319 -52.00 7.64 -15.61
CA ALA A 319 -51.52 8.92 -16.09
C ALA A 319 -50.08 9.16 -15.65
N ARG A 320 -49.27 9.78 -16.51
CA ARG A 320 -47.92 10.25 -16.17
C ARG A 320 -47.93 11.72 -15.83
N HIS A 321 -47.39 12.06 -14.66
CA HIS A 321 -47.23 13.44 -14.20
C HIS A 321 -45.75 13.70 -13.91
N GLY A 322 -45.03 14.21 -14.92
CA GLY A 322 -43.60 14.50 -14.80
C GLY A 322 -42.77 13.22 -14.52
N PRO A 323 -42.02 13.13 -13.41
CA PRO A 323 -41.27 11.93 -13.05
C PRO A 323 -42.16 10.82 -12.44
N ASP A 324 -43.43 11.08 -12.17
CA ASP A 324 -44.30 10.17 -11.45
C ASP A 324 -45.34 9.52 -12.36
N VAL A 325 -45.74 8.32 -12.00
CA VAL A 325 -46.89 7.63 -12.59
C VAL A 325 -47.98 7.52 -11.53
N VAL A 326 -49.21 7.86 -11.93
CA VAL A 326 -50.40 7.81 -11.10
C VAL A 326 -51.35 6.77 -11.67
N VAL A 327 -51.74 5.82 -10.84
CA VAL A 327 -52.78 4.83 -11.14
C VAL A 327 -53.98 5.11 -10.25
N THR A 328 -55.17 5.15 -10.84
CA THR A 328 -56.44 5.32 -10.15
C THR A 328 -57.39 4.20 -10.55
N VAL A 329 -57.91 3.46 -9.58
CA VAL A 329 -58.93 2.43 -9.77
C VAL A 329 -60.17 2.86 -9.00
N THR A 330 -61.31 2.93 -9.68
CA THR A 330 -62.60 3.33 -9.10
C THR A 330 -63.68 2.34 -9.45
N ASN A 331 -64.45 1.87 -8.47
CA ASN A 331 -65.65 1.08 -8.69
C ASN A 331 -66.88 1.79 -8.12
N GLN A 332 -68.06 1.54 -8.70
CA GLN A 332 -69.34 2.00 -8.17
C GLN A 332 -69.88 1.09 -7.06
N ARG A 333 -71.06 1.40 -6.51
CA ARG A 333 -71.76 0.55 -5.54
C ARG A 333 -72.06 -0.82 -6.15
N ALA A 334 -71.96 -1.88 -5.34
CA ALA A 334 -72.35 -3.24 -5.73
C ALA A 334 -73.77 -3.26 -6.32
N THR A 335 -73.96 -3.93 -7.46
CA THR A 335 -75.28 -4.18 -8.05
C THR A 335 -75.80 -5.57 -7.69
N GLU A 336 -74.97 -6.41 -7.06
CA GLU A 336 -75.29 -7.74 -6.59
C GLU A 336 -75.07 -7.88 -5.07
N ALA A 337 -75.78 -8.82 -4.43
CA ALA A 337 -75.66 -9.06 -2.99
C ALA A 337 -74.33 -9.79 -2.67
N GLY A 338 -73.36 -9.05 -2.11
CA GLY A 338 -72.06 -9.60 -1.70
C GLY A 338 -72.05 -10.25 -0.31
N SER A 339 -71.16 -11.23 -0.12
CA SER A 339 -70.82 -11.82 1.19
C SER A 339 -70.02 -10.82 2.04
N ARG A 340 -70.44 -10.60 3.30
CA ARG A 340 -69.68 -9.80 4.27
C ARG A 340 -68.51 -10.63 4.81
N SER A 341 -67.29 -10.30 4.39
CA SER A 341 -66.07 -10.80 5.04
C SER A 341 -65.15 -9.63 5.43
N SER A 342 -64.58 -9.73 6.62
CA SER A 342 -63.64 -8.77 7.19
C SER A 342 -62.19 -9.18 6.90
N GLY A 343 -61.53 -8.46 5.99
CA GLY A 343 -60.10 -8.63 5.74
C GLY A 343 -59.48 -7.29 5.31
N GLY A 344 -58.74 -6.65 6.22
CA GLY A 344 -58.25 -5.26 6.07
C GLY A 344 -56.74 -5.08 5.87
N SER A 345 -55.97 -6.15 5.65
CA SER A 345 -54.50 -6.09 5.63
C SER A 345 -53.88 -5.70 4.28
N GLY A 346 -54.56 -5.98 3.16
CA GLY A 346 -54.02 -5.79 1.81
C GLY A 346 -53.70 -4.33 1.46
N LEU A 347 -54.62 -3.41 1.76
CA LEU A 347 -54.45 -1.98 1.48
C LEU A 347 -53.41 -1.32 2.39
N LEU A 348 -53.24 -1.81 3.62
CA LEU A 348 -52.26 -1.28 4.57
C LEU A 348 -50.82 -1.65 4.13
N GLY A 349 -50.61 -2.88 3.68
CA GLY A 349 -49.33 -3.31 3.11
C GLY A 349 -48.97 -2.56 1.82
N LEU A 350 -49.95 -2.27 0.96
CA LEU A 350 -49.73 -1.45 -0.24
C LEU A 350 -49.39 0.01 0.09
N ARG A 351 -50.06 0.60 1.09
CA ARG A 351 -49.75 1.95 1.57
C ARG A 351 -48.30 2.04 2.05
N ALA A 352 -47.86 1.09 2.86
CA ALA A 352 -46.48 1.03 3.34
C ALA A 352 -45.47 0.90 2.18
N ALA A 353 -45.72 0.00 1.24
CA ALA A 353 -44.84 -0.22 0.09
C ALA A 353 -44.75 1.00 -0.85
N VAL A 354 -45.86 1.70 -1.11
CA VAL A 354 -45.88 2.94 -1.92
C VAL A 354 -45.16 4.08 -1.20
N THR A 355 -45.36 4.22 0.11
CA THR A 355 -44.67 5.25 0.89
C THR A 355 -43.17 4.99 0.96
N ALA A 356 -42.74 3.72 1.05
CA ALA A 356 -41.34 3.33 1.11
C ALA A 356 -40.52 3.72 -0.14
N VAL A 357 -41.17 3.80 -1.30
CA VAL A 357 -40.53 4.28 -2.54
C VAL A 357 -40.67 5.79 -2.77
N GLY A 358 -41.16 6.54 -1.77
CA GLY A 358 -41.42 7.97 -1.85
C GLY A 358 -42.68 8.34 -2.63
N GLY A 359 -43.59 7.37 -2.79
CA GLY A 359 -44.90 7.58 -3.43
C GLY A 359 -45.99 7.98 -2.44
N VAL A 360 -47.19 8.22 -2.97
CA VAL A 360 -48.40 8.57 -2.19
C VAL A 360 -49.50 7.57 -2.49
N PHE A 361 -50.17 7.06 -1.45
CA PHE A 361 -51.26 6.09 -1.58
C PHE A 361 -52.51 6.53 -0.83
N GLU A 362 -53.63 6.55 -1.54
CA GLU A 362 -54.96 6.94 -1.04
C GLU A 362 -55.95 5.82 -1.36
N ALA A 363 -56.73 5.40 -0.37
CA ALA A 363 -57.81 4.42 -0.56
C ALA A 363 -58.98 4.79 0.34
N GLY A 364 -60.18 4.91 -0.22
CA GLY A 364 -61.37 5.28 0.54
C GLY A 364 -62.65 5.39 -0.29
N PRO A 365 -63.80 5.67 0.37
CA PRO A 365 -65.06 5.93 -0.31
C PRO A 365 -64.95 7.08 -1.31
N HIS A 366 -65.55 6.93 -2.49
CA HIS A 366 -65.57 7.95 -3.52
C HIS A 366 -66.90 7.95 -4.28
N GLY A 367 -67.69 9.01 -4.09
CA GLY A 367 -69.08 9.04 -4.55
C GLY A 367 -69.87 7.91 -3.89
N GLU A 368 -70.64 7.17 -4.69
CA GLU A 368 -71.39 5.98 -4.26
C GLU A 368 -70.53 4.69 -4.16
N GLY A 369 -69.23 4.78 -4.45
CA GLY A 369 -68.34 3.63 -4.57
C GLY A 369 -67.01 3.80 -3.83
N PHE A 370 -65.94 3.20 -4.35
CA PHE A 370 -64.63 3.19 -3.71
C PHE A 370 -63.52 3.55 -4.70
N ARG A 371 -62.49 4.25 -4.23
CA ARG A 371 -61.32 4.65 -5.03
C ARG A 371 -60.03 4.21 -4.36
N VAL A 372 -59.13 3.64 -5.16
CA VAL A 372 -57.73 3.43 -4.83
C VAL A 372 -56.87 4.25 -5.78
N ARG A 373 -55.95 5.06 -5.25
CA ARG A 373 -55.05 5.92 -6.01
C ARG A 373 -53.63 5.76 -5.50
N ALA A 374 -52.69 5.49 -6.40
CA ALA A 374 -51.27 5.39 -6.08
C ALA A 374 -50.44 6.26 -7.02
N ARG A 375 -49.57 7.10 -6.46
CA ARG A 375 -48.58 7.90 -7.17
C ARG A 375 -47.19 7.37 -6.85
N VAL A 376 -46.43 6.94 -7.85
CA VAL A 376 -45.10 6.34 -7.68
C VAL A 376 -44.07 7.04 -8.56
N PRO A 377 -42.92 7.47 -8.00
CA PRO A 377 -41.85 8.09 -8.77
C PRO A 377 -41.09 7.07 -9.63
N VAL A 378 -40.89 7.39 -10.91
CA VAL A 378 -40.08 6.61 -11.85
C VAL A 378 -38.64 7.14 -11.84
N ARG A 379 -37.83 6.66 -10.90
CA ARG A 379 -36.38 6.84 -10.99
C ARG A 379 -35.84 5.91 -12.08
N GLN A 380 -35.26 6.47 -13.14
CA GLN A 380 -34.43 5.70 -14.05
C GLN A 380 -33.26 5.12 -13.24
N ALA A 381 -33.16 3.79 -13.19
CA ALA A 381 -32.05 3.12 -12.56
C ALA A 381 -30.77 3.54 -13.30
N ARG A 382 -29.99 4.45 -12.70
CA ARG A 382 -28.60 4.63 -13.09
C ARG A 382 -27.94 3.26 -12.90
N PRO A 383 -27.26 2.70 -13.91
CA PRO A 383 -26.63 1.40 -13.75
C PRO A 383 -25.71 1.47 -12.54
N ALA A 384 -25.92 0.57 -11.58
CA ALA A 384 -25.07 0.47 -10.40
C ALA A 384 -23.61 0.42 -10.89
N PRO A 385 -22.67 1.13 -10.25
CA PRO A 385 -21.27 0.96 -10.56
C PRO A 385 -20.98 -0.53 -10.44
N ARG A 386 -20.55 -1.16 -11.53
CA ARG A 386 -20.04 -2.54 -11.53
C ARG A 386 -19.09 -2.61 -10.34
N GLU A 387 -19.39 -3.44 -9.34
CA GLU A 387 -18.47 -3.70 -8.23
C GLU A 387 -17.12 -4.02 -8.85
N ALA A 388 -16.20 -3.07 -8.72
CA ALA A 388 -14.84 -3.28 -9.18
C ALA A 388 -14.32 -4.41 -8.29
N ARG A 389 -14.16 -5.61 -8.89
CA ARG A 389 -13.36 -6.68 -8.30
C ARG A 389 -12.11 -6.01 -7.73
N PRO A 390 -11.83 -6.15 -6.41
CA PRO A 390 -10.69 -5.50 -5.83
C PRO A 390 -9.47 -6.03 -6.57
N ALA A 391 -8.83 -5.15 -7.34
CA ALA A 391 -7.56 -5.45 -7.93
C ALA A 391 -6.64 -5.80 -6.75
N ALA A 392 -6.29 -7.08 -6.64
CA ALA A 392 -5.20 -7.49 -5.80
C ALA A 392 -3.97 -6.73 -6.32
N PHE A 393 -3.67 -5.58 -5.72
CA PHE A 393 -2.38 -4.95 -5.92
C PHE A 393 -1.39 -6.00 -5.46
N PRO A 394 -0.55 -6.55 -6.35
CA PRO A 394 0.46 -7.48 -5.92
C PRO A 394 1.48 -6.62 -5.17
N LEU A 395 1.31 -6.54 -3.84
CA LEU A 395 2.25 -5.89 -2.91
C LEU A 395 3.68 -6.39 -3.16
N THR A 396 3.80 -7.63 -3.67
CA THR A 396 5.03 -8.25 -4.17
C THR A 396 5.66 -7.49 -5.34
N ARG A 397 4.92 -6.99 -6.33
CA ARG A 397 5.50 -6.25 -7.47
C ARG A 397 5.99 -4.86 -7.06
N ALA A 398 5.26 -4.17 -6.18
CA ALA A 398 5.69 -2.87 -5.65
C ALA A 398 6.95 -3.00 -4.77
N ARG A 399 6.96 -3.98 -3.85
CA ARG A 399 8.14 -4.31 -3.04
C ARG A 399 9.33 -4.74 -3.90
N ARG A 400 9.10 -5.57 -4.92
CA ARG A 400 10.15 -6.04 -5.84
C ARG A 400 10.71 -4.89 -6.68
N ARG A 401 9.90 -3.94 -7.17
CA ARG A 401 10.41 -2.77 -7.91
C ARG A 401 11.27 -1.85 -7.03
N VAL A 402 10.88 -1.63 -5.79
CA VAL A 402 11.70 -0.86 -4.83
C VAL A 402 12.97 -1.63 -4.49
N ALA A 403 12.88 -2.92 -4.14
CA ALA A 403 14.03 -3.76 -3.84
C ALA A 403 15.00 -3.90 -5.03
N LEU A 404 14.48 -4.01 -6.26
CA LEU A 404 15.29 -4.01 -7.48
C LEU A 404 15.93 -2.66 -7.74
N GLY A 405 15.23 -1.54 -7.52
CA GLY A 405 15.81 -0.21 -7.63
C GLY A 405 16.93 0.02 -6.60
N LEU A 406 16.74 -0.47 -5.37
CA LEU A 406 17.74 -0.43 -4.32
C LEU A 406 18.94 -1.33 -4.63
N GLY A 407 18.69 -2.56 -5.09
CA GLY A 407 19.72 -3.51 -5.50
C GLY A 407 20.51 -3.01 -6.71
N ALA A 408 19.85 -2.37 -7.68
CA ALA A 408 20.50 -1.76 -8.83
C ALA A 408 21.39 -0.57 -8.43
N ALA A 409 20.93 0.29 -7.51
CA ALA A 409 21.75 1.39 -6.99
C ALA A 409 22.98 0.88 -6.22
N ALA A 410 22.81 -0.14 -5.39
CA ALA A 410 23.92 -0.79 -4.68
C ALA A 410 24.91 -1.47 -5.64
N GLY A 411 24.39 -2.16 -6.66
CA GLY A 411 25.19 -2.81 -7.70
C GLY A 411 25.99 -1.80 -8.53
N ALA A 412 25.36 -0.71 -8.98
CA ALA A 412 26.04 0.37 -9.69
C ALA A 412 27.15 1.02 -8.85
N GLY A 413 26.90 1.21 -7.55
CA GLY A 413 27.91 1.71 -6.62
C GLY A 413 29.11 0.77 -6.47
N ALA A 414 28.86 -0.54 -6.38
CA ALA A 414 29.92 -1.54 -6.32
C ALA A 414 30.76 -1.60 -7.60
N VAL A 415 30.13 -1.46 -8.76
CA VAL A 415 30.85 -1.38 -10.05
C VAL A 415 31.72 -0.12 -10.10
N LEU A 416 31.22 1.03 -9.65
CA LEU A 416 32.01 2.28 -9.64
C LEU A 416 33.22 2.19 -8.70
N VAL A 417 33.04 1.67 -7.49
CA VAL A 417 34.14 1.50 -6.53
C VAL A 417 35.13 0.45 -7.03
N GLY A 418 34.65 -0.66 -7.58
CA GLY A 418 35.50 -1.68 -8.19
C GLY A 418 36.32 -1.16 -9.37
N ALA A 419 35.70 -0.35 -10.25
CA ALA A 419 36.39 0.29 -11.37
C ALA A 419 37.42 1.31 -10.91
N ALA A 420 37.10 2.14 -9.91
CA ALA A 420 38.06 3.06 -9.30
C ALA A 420 39.24 2.29 -8.66
N PHE A 421 38.97 1.17 -7.98
CA PHE A 421 40.01 0.35 -7.36
C PHE A 421 40.87 -0.34 -8.40
N GLY A 422 40.26 -0.86 -9.47
CA GLY A 422 40.99 -1.39 -10.62
C GLY A 422 41.88 -0.33 -11.27
N TRP A 423 41.39 0.90 -11.41
CA TRP A 423 42.18 2.01 -11.92
C TRP A 423 43.36 2.37 -11.00
N TYR A 424 43.11 2.49 -9.68
CA TYR A 424 44.16 2.74 -8.69
C TYR A 424 45.21 1.61 -8.65
N ALA A 425 44.76 0.36 -8.62
CA ALA A 425 45.62 -0.81 -8.68
C ALA A 425 46.48 -0.80 -9.95
N TYR A 426 45.89 -0.48 -11.09
CA TYR A 426 46.58 -0.36 -12.36
C TYR A 426 47.65 0.75 -12.33
N THR A 427 47.34 1.93 -11.79
CA THR A 427 48.29 3.04 -11.74
C THR A 427 49.47 2.75 -10.81
N GLU A 428 49.20 2.18 -9.63
CA GLU A 428 50.21 1.89 -8.62
C GLU A 428 51.13 0.74 -9.02
N THR A 429 50.57 -0.38 -9.52
CA THR A 429 51.38 -1.54 -9.95
C THR A 429 52.25 -1.23 -11.17
N ARG A 430 51.83 -0.29 -12.03
CA ARG A 430 52.62 0.25 -13.15
C ARG A 430 53.66 1.31 -12.74
N SER A 431 53.79 1.61 -11.45
CA SER A 431 54.83 2.51 -10.90
C SER A 431 55.91 1.77 -10.10
N VAL A 432 55.85 0.44 -10.08
CA VAL A 432 56.80 -0.41 -9.35
C VAL A 432 58.11 -0.51 -10.13
N LEU A 433 59.20 -0.06 -9.50
CA LEU A 433 60.55 -0.31 -9.96
C LEU A 433 61.11 -1.47 -9.15
N GLU A 434 61.44 -2.57 -9.83
CA GLU A 434 61.89 -3.78 -9.16
C GLU A 434 63.20 -3.53 -8.37
N PRO A 435 63.34 -4.02 -7.13
CA PRO A 435 64.50 -3.71 -6.28
C PRO A 435 65.85 -4.07 -6.93
N SER A 436 65.89 -5.14 -7.72
CA SER A 436 67.07 -5.55 -8.50
C SER A 436 67.42 -4.55 -9.61
N ALA A 437 66.42 -4.06 -10.34
CA ALA A 437 66.60 -3.01 -11.35
C ALA A 437 67.07 -1.70 -10.70
N TYR A 438 66.51 -1.32 -9.56
CA TYR A 438 66.96 -0.17 -8.79
C TYR A 438 68.42 -0.32 -8.30
N ALA A 439 68.80 -1.50 -7.82
CA ALA A 439 70.17 -1.78 -7.37
C ALA A 439 71.19 -1.60 -8.51
N GLY A 440 70.84 -2.02 -9.73
CA GLY A 440 71.69 -1.89 -10.92
C GLY A 440 71.92 -0.46 -11.42
N LEU A 441 71.10 0.51 -11.03
CA LEU A 441 71.25 1.91 -11.43
C LEU A 441 72.46 2.57 -10.73
N ARG A 442 73.34 3.21 -11.52
CA ARG A 442 74.53 3.93 -11.03
C ARG A 442 74.42 5.44 -11.25
N PRO A 443 74.78 6.27 -10.26
CA PRO A 443 74.92 7.71 -10.47
C PRO A 443 75.89 8.02 -11.62
N GLY A 444 75.56 9.02 -12.45
CA GLY A 444 76.28 9.42 -13.65
C GLY A 444 75.77 8.79 -14.96
N ALA A 445 74.91 7.77 -14.88
CA ALA A 445 74.31 7.13 -16.05
C ALA A 445 73.38 8.10 -16.83
N PRO A 446 73.40 8.05 -18.18
CA PRO A 446 72.52 8.89 -18.99
C PRO A 446 71.05 8.48 -18.84
N ALA A 447 70.13 9.45 -18.81
CA ALA A 447 68.71 9.22 -18.60
C ALA A 447 68.09 8.25 -19.61
N GLY A 448 68.60 8.21 -20.85
CA GLY A 448 68.13 7.25 -21.86
C GLY A 448 68.46 5.78 -21.57
N GLU A 449 69.52 5.51 -20.80
CA GLU A 449 69.86 4.17 -20.34
C GLU A 449 69.00 3.78 -19.13
N VAL A 450 68.86 4.71 -18.17
CA VAL A 450 68.00 4.54 -16.99
C VAL A 450 66.54 4.34 -17.41
N ALA A 451 66.04 5.11 -18.37
CA ALA A 451 64.65 5.05 -18.84
C ALA A 451 64.22 3.69 -19.40
N ARG A 452 65.16 2.81 -19.81
CA ARG A 452 64.82 1.46 -20.30
C ARG A 452 64.36 0.51 -19.21
N VAL A 453 64.76 0.78 -17.97
CA VAL A 453 64.44 -0.02 -16.78
C VAL A 453 63.40 0.66 -15.90
N LEU A 454 63.05 1.92 -16.20
CA LEU A 454 62.00 2.63 -15.47
C LEU A 454 60.62 2.11 -15.89
N PRO A 455 59.69 1.96 -14.94
CA PRO A 455 58.32 1.61 -15.24
C PRO A 455 57.60 2.78 -15.95
N GLU A 456 56.50 2.45 -16.63
CA GLU A 456 55.76 3.39 -17.48
C GLU A 456 55.16 4.58 -16.73
N ARG A 457 54.96 4.47 -15.41
CA ARG A 457 54.34 5.50 -14.57
C ARG A 457 55.23 5.85 -13.39
N GLU A 458 55.16 7.12 -13.00
CA GLU A 458 55.76 7.64 -11.77
C GLU A 458 54.69 7.72 -10.67
N VAL A 459 55.12 7.65 -9.42
CA VAL A 459 54.27 7.89 -8.24
C VAL A 459 53.83 9.35 -8.25
N ARG A 460 52.52 9.58 -8.12
CA ARG A 460 51.92 10.91 -8.26
C ARG A 460 52.06 11.77 -7.01
N ASP A 461 51.99 11.16 -5.83
CA ASP A 461 52.12 11.81 -4.53
C ASP A 461 53.16 11.07 -3.67
N PRO A 462 54.46 11.31 -3.90
CA PRO A 462 55.51 10.63 -3.18
C PRO A 462 55.64 11.14 -1.74
N PRO A 463 55.95 10.26 -0.76
CA PRO A 463 56.04 10.62 0.65
C PRO A 463 57.35 11.37 0.98
N THR A 464 57.47 12.60 0.47
CA THR A 464 58.69 13.41 0.56
C THR A 464 59.08 13.80 1.98
N ASP A 465 58.10 13.88 2.90
CA ASP A 465 58.33 14.20 4.32
C ASP A 465 59.23 13.17 5.04
N ARG A 466 59.28 11.94 4.53
CA ARG A 466 60.11 10.84 5.07
C ARG A 466 61.45 10.69 4.34
N ALA A 467 61.74 11.56 3.38
CA ALA A 467 62.96 11.44 2.60
C ALA A 467 64.20 11.66 3.48
N PRO A 468 65.24 10.82 3.35
CA PRO A 468 66.43 10.91 4.21
C PRO A 468 67.26 12.19 3.99
N ALA A 469 67.12 12.84 2.82
CA ALA A 469 67.79 14.08 2.49
C ALA A 469 66.94 14.92 1.52
N PRO A 470 67.07 16.26 1.48
CA PRO A 470 66.44 17.08 0.45
C PRO A 470 67.04 16.77 -0.95
N PRO A 471 66.28 17.02 -2.04
CA PRO A 471 66.77 16.80 -3.39
C PRO A 471 67.96 17.73 -3.72
N PRO A 472 68.97 17.27 -4.46
CA PRO A 472 70.09 18.12 -4.88
C PRO A 472 69.62 19.33 -5.69
N ALA A 473 70.26 20.49 -5.49
CA ALA A 473 69.90 21.72 -6.20
C ALA A 473 70.06 21.56 -7.72
N GLY A 474 69.08 22.05 -8.50
CA GLY A 474 69.09 21.94 -9.96
C GLY A 474 68.81 20.53 -10.48
N THR A 475 68.15 19.66 -9.70
CA THR A 475 67.77 18.32 -10.15
C THR A 475 66.26 18.12 -10.21
N THR A 476 65.80 17.33 -11.18
CA THR A 476 64.41 16.89 -11.29
C THR A 476 64.29 15.46 -10.81
N CYS A 477 63.50 15.24 -9.75
CA CYS A 477 63.36 13.93 -9.12
C CYS A 477 62.08 13.21 -9.54
N ARG A 478 62.20 11.92 -9.81
CA ARG A 478 61.11 10.98 -10.14
C ARG A 478 61.01 9.93 -9.04
N TYR A 479 59.80 9.43 -8.80
CA TYR A 479 59.52 8.54 -7.67
C TYR A 479 58.83 7.26 -8.14
N TYR A 480 59.23 6.14 -7.55
CA TYR A 480 58.76 4.80 -7.89
C TYR A 480 58.51 3.96 -6.63
N ARG A 481 57.63 2.97 -6.70
CA ARG A 481 57.37 2.05 -5.58
C ARG A 481 58.34 0.87 -5.61
N SER A 482 58.70 0.35 -4.44
CA SER A 482 59.52 -0.88 -4.35
C SER A 482 58.72 -2.17 -4.54
N SER A 483 57.39 -2.12 -4.30
CA SER A 483 56.49 -3.26 -4.35
C SER A 483 55.09 -2.87 -4.85
N GLY A 484 54.43 -3.82 -5.51
CA GLY A 484 53.04 -3.70 -6.00
C GLY A 484 51.97 -3.95 -4.95
N GLU A 485 52.32 -4.15 -3.67
CA GLU A 485 51.35 -4.36 -2.60
C GLU A 485 50.53 -3.09 -2.31
N LEU A 486 49.24 -3.11 -2.61
CA LEU A 486 48.40 -1.91 -2.61
C LEU A 486 47.89 -1.45 -1.23
N LEU A 487 47.86 -2.37 -0.25
CA LEU A 487 47.19 -2.17 1.05
C LEU A 487 48.17 -2.03 2.22
N VAL A 488 49.48 -2.05 1.95
CA VAL A 488 50.53 -1.91 2.97
C VAL A 488 51.48 -0.78 2.60
N SER A 489 52.15 -0.23 3.61
CA SER A 489 53.18 0.78 3.38
C SER A 489 54.43 0.11 2.80
N VAL A 490 54.91 0.65 1.67
CA VAL A 490 56.10 0.17 0.97
C VAL A 490 57.16 1.27 0.90
N ASP A 491 58.41 0.86 0.67
CA ASP A 491 59.49 1.80 0.41
C ASP A 491 59.31 2.45 -0.96
N HIS A 492 59.80 3.67 -1.12
CA HIS A 492 59.75 4.41 -2.38
C HIS A 492 61.17 4.73 -2.83
N PHE A 493 61.44 4.56 -4.12
CA PHE A 493 62.71 4.91 -4.74
C PHE A 493 62.62 6.31 -5.35
N ARG A 494 63.54 7.18 -4.97
CA ARG A 494 63.71 8.52 -5.54
C ARG A 494 64.91 8.51 -6.49
N LEU A 495 64.71 8.94 -7.73
CA LEU A 495 65.75 9.08 -8.74
C LEU A 495 65.82 10.54 -9.21
N CYS A 496 66.93 11.23 -8.97
CA CYS A 496 67.09 12.65 -9.32
C CYS A 496 68.05 12.81 -10.51
N PHE A 497 67.62 13.56 -11.52
CA PHE A 497 68.38 13.80 -12.75
C PHE A 497 68.86 15.26 -12.81
N ASP A 498 70.11 15.47 -13.24
CA ASP A 498 70.67 16.80 -13.47
C ASP A 498 70.17 17.46 -14.78
N ASP A 499 70.51 18.73 -14.98
CA ASP A 499 70.17 19.49 -16.20
C ASP A 499 70.74 18.88 -17.50
N LYS A 500 71.76 18.02 -17.39
CA LYS A 500 72.36 17.29 -18.53
C LYS A 500 71.67 15.94 -18.77
N GLY A 501 70.62 15.63 -18.01
CA GLY A 501 69.87 14.39 -18.11
C GLY A 501 70.68 13.18 -17.64
N ARG A 502 71.53 13.31 -16.62
CA ARG A 502 72.24 12.20 -15.97
C ARG A 502 71.69 11.96 -14.58
N LEU A 503 71.71 10.71 -14.13
CA LEU A 503 71.27 10.33 -12.79
C LEU A 503 72.25 10.91 -11.75
N ALA A 504 71.86 11.97 -11.05
CA ALA A 504 72.70 12.66 -10.07
C ALA A 504 72.67 11.96 -8.70
N ALA A 505 71.50 11.49 -8.27
CA ALA A 505 71.31 10.81 -6.99
C ALA A 505 70.20 9.75 -7.07
N LYS A 506 70.32 8.70 -6.25
CA LYS A 506 69.24 7.74 -5.99
C LYS A 506 69.13 7.48 -4.48
N ASP A 507 67.91 7.53 -3.94
CA ASP A 507 67.63 7.36 -2.51
C ASP A 507 66.43 6.44 -2.27
N VAL A 508 66.42 5.79 -1.10
CA VAL A 508 65.26 5.02 -0.61
C VAL A 508 64.54 5.82 0.45
N ILE A 509 63.23 6.03 0.25
CA ILE A 509 62.33 6.63 1.22
C ILE A 509 61.63 5.49 1.98
N PRO A 510 61.86 5.36 3.29
CA PRO A 510 61.41 4.20 4.06
C PRO A 510 59.88 4.21 4.29
N ARG A 511 59.26 3.03 4.33
CA ARG A 511 57.84 2.79 4.68
C ARG A 511 57.44 3.27 6.08
N VAL A 512 56.14 3.41 6.34
CA VAL A 512 55.58 3.76 7.65
C VAL A 512 55.47 2.49 8.51
N GLY A 513 56.10 2.47 9.68
CA GLY A 513 56.10 1.36 10.64
C GLY A 513 57.36 1.34 11.51
N PRO A 514 57.44 0.48 12.55
CA PRO A 514 58.61 0.41 13.42
C PRO A 514 59.84 0.08 12.59
N SER A 515 60.74 1.06 12.51
CA SER A 515 62.07 0.92 11.95
C SER A 515 62.84 -0.13 12.75
N GLY A 516 62.98 -1.36 12.22
CA GLY A 516 63.60 -2.45 12.97
C GLY A 516 64.24 -3.53 12.11
N GLU A 517 63.46 -4.33 11.38
CA GLU A 517 63.96 -5.65 10.95
C GLU A 517 64.51 -5.76 9.52
N GLY A 518 64.41 -4.71 8.68
CA GLY A 518 64.87 -4.77 7.28
C GLY A 518 66.23 -4.11 7.01
N ARG A 519 66.90 -3.55 8.03
CA ARG A 519 68.10 -2.73 7.84
C ARG A 519 69.37 -3.55 7.58
N GLU A 520 69.33 -4.86 7.80
CA GLU A 520 70.49 -5.75 7.61
C GLU A 520 70.63 -6.24 6.16
N GLU A 521 69.54 -6.59 5.45
CA GLU A 521 69.68 -7.16 4.09
C GLU A 521 70.08 -6.14 3.01
N LEU A 522 69.69 -4.87 3.12
CA LEU A 522 70.05 -3.84 2.12
C LEU A 522 71.37 -3.13 2.42
N GLY A 523 71.86 -3.18 3.66
CA GLY A 523 73.18 -2.68 4.04
C GLY A 523 74.32 -3.57 3.52
N GLU A 524 74.06 -4.86 3.31
CA GLU A 524 75.05 -5.83 2.84
C GLU A 524 75.25 -5.83 1.31
N MET A 525 74.29 -5.30 0.54
CA MET A 525 74.43 -5.13 -0.92
C MET A 525 75.18 -3.86 -1.34
N SER A 526 75.55 -2.98 -0.39
CA SER A 526 76.26 -1.73 -0.66
C SER A 526 77.75 -1.77 -0.24
N ARG A 527 78.32 -2.97 -0.04
CA ARG A 527 79.78 -3.16 0.10
C ARG A 527 80.36 -3.92 -1.08
#